data_AF-A0A1W9VJY2-F1
#
_entry.id   AF-A0A1W9VJY2-F1
#
_cell.length_a   1.000
_cell.length_b   1.000
_cell.length_c   1.000
_cell.angle_alpha   90.00
_cell.angle_beta   90.00
_cell.angle_gamma   90.00
#
_symmetry.space_group_name_H-M   'P 1'
#
loop_
_entity.id
_entity.type
_entity.pdbx_description
1 polymer ?
#
loop_
_entity_poly.entity_id
_entity_poly.type
_entity_poly.pdbx_seq_one_letter_code
_entity_poly.pdbx_strand_id
1 'polypeptide(L)'
;MKRLSKTLPILVLLGLLLVSSIISPTALAEDPSPDLEVIRQAAENYFPPEGGTYRISADDLYSVLHNGDPEDNPLLVSVQTRVEYALGHIPGSINIPWDEITDVAQLEAVIPKSYPTVIYCNKGVHSAQISAILNLLGYDTLDLAFGMEGWTQNPILLPDHFAPTCGDCGCEDYPLDTGVHTSEPSYHYPALDVGGETPEDTIRAAANAYLSSTRDNEATICPCDLHEVLADDDPNNDPFVLSLQWPEDYAKGHVPHAVNLPRWDLFKMENLSRLPAERPIVICCYLGYTSSQASAILNMMGYDTQVALHGLCGWTMDTELVHFDIGDPRNWRDFPIEGAAVGSITTTPPVMPAQLPAIPAVQTSPTCQDEYVVQANDWLSKLAEKFYSDPLLFPAIVAATNQMHAGDETFAEITDPDLIEIGWKLCFPSAETAGR
;
A
#
# COMPACT_ATOMS: atom_id res chain seq x y z
N MET A 1 75.64 -69.02 1.20
CA MET A 1 74.46 -69.63 1.85
C MET A 1 73.80 -68.60 2.76
N LYS A 2 72.51 -68.29 2.49
CA LYS A 2 71.40 -68.02 3.43
C LYS A 2 71.69 -67.12 4.66
N ARG A 3 70.95 -66.04 4.98
CA ARG A 3 69.51 -65.76 4.80
C ARG A 3 69.21 -64.26 4.97
N LEU A 4 68.24 -63.78 4.20
CA LEU A 4 67.48 -62.55 4.39
C LEU A 4 66.78 -62.51 5.75
N SER A 5 66.67 -61.32 6.34
CA SER A 5 65.59 -60.98 7.26
C SER A 5 65.26 -59.49 7.11
N LYS A 6 64.14 -59.23 6.45
CA LYS A 6 63.49 -57.93 6.26
C LYS A 6 63.01 -57.40 7.61
N THR A 7 63.16 -56.11 7.87
CA THR A 7 62.16 -55.31 8.62
C THR A 7 62.16 -53.87 8.09
N LEU A 8 61.00 -53.47 7.60
CA LEU A 8 60.58 -52.10 7.26
C LEU A 8 59.81 -51.54 8.49
N PRO A 9 59.35 -50.28 8.50
CA PRO A 9 59.68 -49.26 9.50
C PRO A 9 58.58 -49.11 10.58
N ILE A 10 58.88 -48.39 11.67
CA ILE A 10 57.82 -47.84 12.53
C ILE A 10 58.00 -46.33 12.56
N LEU A 11 57.30 -45.68 11.64
CA LEU A 11 57.06 -44.24 11.66
C LEU A 11 55.99 -44.01 12.74
N VAL A 12 56.36 -43.46 13.89
CA VAL A 12 55.41 -43.06 14.94
C VAL A 12 54.75 -41.76 14.47
N LEU A 13 53.59 -41.88 13.84
CA LEU A 13 52.67 -40.76 13.63
C LEU A 13 52.08 -40.36 14.98
N LEU A 14 52.52 -39.21 15.52
CA LEU A 14 51.76 -38.50 16.55
C LEU A 14 50.43 -38.06 15.93
N GLY A 15 49.36 -38.80 16.22
CA GLY A 15 48.00 -38.36 15.96
C GLY A 15 47.64 -37.22 16.91
N LEU A 16 47.75 -35.98 16.44
CA LEU A 16 47.06 -34.86 17.07
C LEU A 16 45.56 -35.06 16.78
N LEU A 17 44.84 -35.64 17.74
CA LEU A 17 43.38 -35.59 17.79
C LEU A 17 43.00 -34.14 18.12
N LEU A 18 42.89 -33.31 17.08
CA LEU A 18 42.07 -32.10 17.13
C LEU A 18 40.63 -32.57 17.34
N VAL A 19 40.20 -32.60 18.60
CA VAL A 19 38.79 -32.56 18.93
C VAL A 19 38.34 -31.15 18.52
N SER A 20 37.96 -31.01 17.25
CA SER A 20 37.14 -29.88 16.82
C SER A 20 35.85 -30.00 17.62
N SER A 21 35.75 -29.24 18.70
CA SER A 21 34.46 -28.91 19.30
C SER A 21 33.70 -28.15 18.22
N ILE A 22 32.91 -28.90 17.44
CA ILE A 22 31.76 -28.35 16.73
C ILE A 22 30.81 -27.93 17.86
N ILE A 23 31.01 -26.72 18.36
CA ILE A 23 29.91 -25.98 18.99
C ILE A 23 29.09 -25.53 17.78
N SER A 24 28.14 -26.35 17.38
CA SER A 24 26.94 -25.82 16.73
C SER A 24 26.04 -25.39 17.87
N PRO A 25 25.90 -24.10 18.18
CA PRO A 25 24.61 -23.65 18.63
C PRO A 25 23.84 -23.42 17.32
N THR A 26 23.23 -24.47 16.78
CA THR A 26 21.91 -24.19 16.20
C THR A 26 21.07 -23.91 17.44
N ALA A 27 21.13 -22.66 17.92
CA ALA A 27 20.15 -22.20 18.87
C ALA A 27 18.84 -22.36 18.11
N LEU A 28 18.07 -23.38 18.47
CA LEU A 28 16.67 -23.44 18.10
C LEU A 28 16.10 -22.05 18.36
N ALA A 29 15.38 -21.50 17.39
CA ALA A 29 14.67 -20.24 17.57
C ALA A 29 14.03 -20.27 18.96
N GLU A 30 14.34 -19.26 19.79
CA GLU A 30 13.73 -19.14 21.11
C GLU A 30 12.20 -19.24 20.96
N ASP A 31 11.49 -19.75 21.96
CA ASP A 31 10.03 -19.80 21.89
C ASP A 31 9.47 -18.40 21.58
N PRO A 32 8.44 -18.28 20.72
CA PRO A 32 7.86 -16.97 20.40
C PRO A 32 7.37 -16.27 21.66
N SER A 33 7.39 -14.95 21.66
CA SER A 33 6.77 -14.20 22.75
C SER A 33 5.26 -14.47 22.80
N PRO A 34 4.63 -14.41 23.99
CA PRO A 34 3.18 -14.56 24.10
C PRO A 34 2.39 -13.60 23.20
N ASP A 35 2.87 -12.37 23.06
CA ASP A 35 2.22 -11.37 22.22
C ASP A 35 2.32 -11.70 20.73
N LEU A 36 3.48 -12.19 20.27
CA LEU A 36 3.66 -12.65 18.90
C LEU A 36 2.72 -13.81 18.58
N GLU A 37 2.57 -14.76 19.50
CA GLU A 37 1.69 -15.91 19.32
C GLU A 37 0.21 -15.51 19.19
N VAL A 38 -0.23 -14.47 19.91
CA VAL A 38 -1.59 -13.94 19.76
C VAL A 38 -1.84 -13.41 18.34
N ILE A 39 -0.93 -12.57 17.83
CA ILE A 39 -1.07 -11.96 16.50
C ILE A 39 -0.99 -13.04 15.42
N ARG A 40 -0.06 -13.99 15.58
CA ARG A 40 0.09 -15.14 14.68
C ARG A 40 -1.20 -15.96 14.56
N GLN A 41 -1.83 -16.30 15.69
CA GLN A 41 -3.09 -17.05 15.67
C GLN A 41 -4.22 -16.26 14.99
N ALA A 42 -4.30 -14.94 15.22
CA ALA A 42 -5.26 -14.09 14.53
C ALA A 42 -4.99 -14.06 13.02
N ALA A 43 -3.72 -14.00 12.61
CA ALA A 43 -3.31 -14.01 11.21
C ALA A 43 -3.63 -15.33 10.49
N GLU A 44 -3.42 -16.49 11.12
CA GLU A 44 -3.81 -17.79 10.55
C GLU A 44 -5.32 -17.90 10.35
N ASN A 45 -6.11 -17.40 11.30
CA ASN A 45 -7.57 -17.34 11.16
C ASN A 45 -7.98 -16.37 10.04
N TYR A 46 -7.26 -15.26 9.90
CA TYR A 46 -7.49 -14.29 8.85
C TYR A 46 -7.11 -14.82 7.46
N PHE A 47 -6.10 -15.68 7.33
CA PHE A 47 -5.70 -16.28 6.05
C PHE A 47 -5.91 -17.80 6.02
N PRO A 48 -7.16 -18.28 5.99
CA PRO A 48 -7.41 -19.69 5.98
C PRO A 48 -6.99 -20.34 4.64
N PRO A 49 -6.68 -21.65 4.64
CA PRO A 49 -6.28 -22.40 3.44
C PRO A 49 -7.33 -22.40 2.32
N GLU A 50 -8.61 -22.42 2.65
CA GLU A 50 -9.73 -22.34 1.71
C GLU A 50 -9.87 -20.96 1.04
N GLY A 51 -9.14 -19.96 1.57
CA GLY A 51 -9.23 -18.57 1.18
C GLY A 51 -10.42 -17.84 1.77
N GLY A 52 -10.42 -16.53 1.58
CA GLY A 52 -11.49 -15.66 2.06
C GLY A 52 -11.62 -14.41 1.23
N THR A 53 -12.69 -13.68 1.50
CA THR A 53 -13.07 -12.46 0.79
C THR A 53 -12.66 -11.27 1.64
N TYR A 54 -11.57 -10.63 1.27
CA TYR A 54 -11.04 -9.44 1.95
C TYR A 54 -11.04 -8.21 1.04
N ARG A 55 -11.64 -8.35 -0.14
CA ARG A 55 -11.56 -7.41 -1.24
C ARG A 55 -12.85 -7.36 -2.03
N ILE A 56 -13.16 -6.18 -2.54
CA ILE A 56 -14.23 -5.93 -3.49
C ILE A 56 -13.64 -5.31 -4.76
N SER A 57 -14.15 -5.69 -5.93
CA SER A 57 -13.78 -5.05 -7.19
C SER A 57 -14.52 -3.71 -7.34
N ALA A 58 -14.01 -2.80 -8.19
CA ALA A 58 -14.73 -1.56 -8.49
C ALA A 58 -16.11 -1.84 -9.12
N ASP A 59 -16.22 -2.84 -9.99
CA ASP A 59 -17.49 -3.25 -10.61
C ASP A 59 -18.51 -3.75 -9.58
N ASP A 60 -18.08 -4.61 -8.65
CA ASP A 60 -18.95 -5.15 -7.60
C ASP A 60 -19.38 -4.05 -6.62
N LEU A 61 -18.44 -3.19 -6.20
CA LEU A 61 -18.76 -2.06 -5.33
C LEU A 61 -19.74 -1.10 -6.00
N TYR A 62 -19.47 -0.73 -7.26
CA TYR A 62 -20.37 0.14 -8.02
C TYR A 62 -21.76 -0.50 -8.15
N SER A 63 -21.82 -1.81 -8.41
CA SER A 63 -23.08 -2.54 -8.49
C SER A 63 -23.87 -2.53 -7.18
N VAL A 64 -23.20 -2.72 -6.03
CA VAL A 64 -23.81 -2.63 -4.70
C VAL A 64 -24.37 -1.22 -4.48
N LEU A 65 -23.56 -0.18 -4.70
CA LEU A 65 -23.97 1.23 -4.49
C LEU A 65 -25.15 1.69 -5.37
N HIS A 66 -25.41 0.98 -6.48
CA HIS A 66 -26.43 1.33 -7.47
C HIS A 66 -27.52 0.27 -7.63
N ASN A 67 -27.64 -0.67 -6.70
CA ASN A 67 -28.67 -1.72 -6.76
C ASN A 67 -30.08 -1.20 -6.42
N GLY A 68 -30.20 0.02 -5.89
CA GLY A 68 -31.45 0.67 -5.50
C GLY A 68 -31.90 0.42 -4.06
N ASP A 69 -31.09 -0.28 -3.26
CA ASP A 69 -31.31 -0.53 -1.84
C ASP A 69 -30.16 0.08 -1.00
N PRO A 70 -30.37 1.25 -0.38
CA PRO A 70 -29.32 1.91 0.38
C PRO A 70 -28.91 1.15 1.66
N GLU A 71 -29.69 0.16 2.11
CA GLU A 71 -29.32 -0.67 3.26
C GLU A 71 -28.20 -1.67 2.92
N ASP A 72 -27.99 -1.97 1.64
CA ASP A 72 -26.89 -2.82 1.17
C ASP A 72 -25.55 -2.05 1.06
N ASN A 73 -25.58 -0.72 1.15
CA ASN A 73 -24.39 0.11 0.96
C ASN A 73 -23.41 -0.08 2.13
N PRO A 74 -22.13 -0.41 1.87
CA PRO A 74 -21.12 -0.41 2.92
C PRO A 74 -20.77 1.03 3.32
N LEU A 75 -20.19 1.20 4.52
CA LEU A 75 -19.50 2.44 4.86
C LEU A 75 -18.28 2.56 3.96
N LEU A 76 -18.11 3.71 3.30
CA LEU A 76 -16.94 3.96 2.45
C LEU A 76 -15.93 4.82 3.19
N VAL A 77 -14.72 4.29 3.38
CA VAL A 77 -13.63 4.98 4.07
C VAL A 77 -12.44 5.17 3.12
N SER A 78 -12.15 6.42 2.78
CA SER A 78 -10.92 6.78 2.09
C SER A 78 -9.80 7.02 3.09
N VAL A 79 -8.66 6.37 2.86
CA VAL A 79 -7.40 6.66 3.56
C VAL A 79 -6.41 7.45 2.67
N GLN A 80 -6.91 8.05 1.59
CA GLN A 80 -6.18 9.07 0.83
C GLN A 80 -5.76 10.23 1.75
N THR A 81 -4.66 10.91 1.42
CA THR A 81 -4.34 12.20 2.04
C THR A 81 -5.50 13.18 1.86
N ARG A 82 -5.58 14.22 2.70
CA ARG A 82 -6.64 15.25 2.57
C ARG A 82 -6.66 15.89 1.18
N VAL A 83 -5.47 16.07 0.58
CA VAL A 83 -5.31 16.68 -0.75
C VAL A 83 -5.87 15.76 -1.83
N GLU A 84 -5.44 14.50 -1.85
CA GLU A 84 -5.94 13.50 -2.81
C GLU A 84 -7.47 13.34 -2.71
N TYR A 85 -7.99 13.26 -1.48
CA TYR A 85 -9.44 13.17 -1.25
C TYR A 85 -10.19 14.39 -1.79
N ALA A 86 -9.71 15.61 -1.50
CA ALA A 86 -10.34 16.84 -1.99
C ALA A 86 -10.30 16.96 -3.54
N LEU A 87 -9.25 16.44 -4.18
CA LEU A 87 -9.16 16.35 -5.64
C LEU A 87 -10.21 15.42 -6.21
N GLY A 88 -10.36 14.22 -5.64
CA GLY A 88 -11.28 13.21 -6.16
C GLY A 88 -11.42 12.00 -5.24
N HIS A 89 -12.66 11.63 -4.93
CA HIS A 89 -12.99 10.49 -4.07
C HIS A 89 -14.31 9.82 -4.49
N ILE A 90 -14.57 8.62 -3.97
CA ILE A 90 -15.83 7.91 -4.21
C ILE A 90 -16.98 8.66 -3.52
N PRO A 91 -18.11 8.94 -4.21
CA PRO A 91 -19.21 9.71 -3.65
C PRO A 91 -19.73 9.14 -2.33
N GLY A 92 -19.97 10.02 -1.35
CA GLY A 92 -20.51 9.65 -0.04
C GLY A 92 -19.54 8.93 0.90
N SER A 93 -18.24 8.89 0.57
CA SER A 93 -17.23 8.36 1.49
C SER A 93 -16.85 9.35 2.59
N ILE A 94 -16.15 8.85 3.61
CA ILE A 94 -15.50 9.64 4.66
C ILE A 94 -13.98 9.52 4.53
N ASN A 95 -13.24 10.55 4.92
CA ASN A 95 -11.78 10.56 4.83
C ASN A 95 -11.11 10.43 6.20
N ILE A 96 -10.21 9.46 6.33
CA ILE A 96 -9.31 9.27 7.47
C ILE A 96 -7.89 9.12 6.88
N PRO A 97 -7.14 10.22 6.71
CA PRO A 97 -5.87 10.19 5.98
C PRO A 97 -4.87 9.21 6.58
N TRP A 98 -4.29 8.34 5.74
CA TRP A 98 -3.29 7.36 6.18
C TRP A 98 -2.12 8.00 6.94
N ASP A 99 -1.66 9.17 6.48
CA ASP A 99 -0.56 9.94 7.08
C ASP A 99 -0.91 10.58 8.44
N GLU A 100 -2.18 10.53 8.85
CA GLU A 100 -2.69 11.03 10.11
C GLU A 100 -3.20 9.92 11.06
N ILE A 101 -3.23 8.66 10.61
CA ILE A 101 -3.60 7.50 11.43
C ILE A 101 -2.39 7.09 12.27
N THR A 102 -2.40 7.42 13.56
CA THR A 102 -1.35 7.06 14.53
C THR A 102 -1.77 5.95 15.48
N ASP A 103 -3.07 5.71 15.61
CA ASP A 103 -3.62 4.64 16.42
C ASP A 103 -4.96 4.16 15.86
N VAL A 104 -5.35 2.96 16.27
CA VAL A 104 -6.58 2.32 15.82
C VAL A 104 -7.83 3.03 16.35
N ALA A 105 -7.77 3.74 17.49
CA ALA A 105 -8.94 4.39 18.06
C ALA A 105 -9.51 5.48 17.14
N GLN A 106 -8.66 6.12 16.31
CA GLN A 106 -9.12 7.05 15.26
C GLN A 106 -10.02 6.36 14.23
N LEU A 107 -9.73 5.10 13.87
CA LEU A 107 -10.54 4.28 12.98
C LEU A 107 -11.82 3.80 13.68
N GLU A 108 -11.70 3.28 14.91
CA GLU A 108 -12.84 2.77 15.68
C GLU A 108 -13.87 3.85 16.03
N ALA A 109 -13.46 5.13 16.07
CA ALA A 109 -14.34 6.27 16.31
C ALA A 109 -15.36 6.50 15.19
N VAL A 110 -15.09 6.02 13.98
CA VAL A 110 -15.93 6.25 12.80
C VAL A 110 -16.39 4.98 12.11
N ILE A 111 -15.67 3.86 12.27
CA ILE A 111 -16.02 2.55 11.72
C ILE A 111 -16.75 1.74 12.80
N PRO A 112 -18.04 1.39 12.63
CA PRO A 112 -18.74 0.50 13.55
C PRO A 112 -18.39 -0.96 13.27
N LYS A 113 -18.06 -1.76 14.31
CA LYS A 113 -17.81 -3.22 14.15
C LYS A 113 -18.97 -4.00 13.51
N SER A 114 -20.19 -3.50 13.62
CA SER A 114 -21.41 -4.18 13.13
C SER A 114 -21.81 -3.80 11.71
N TYR A 115 -21.02 -3.01 10.99
CA TYR A 115 -21.39 -2.48 9.68
C TYR A 115 -20.32 -2.78 8.63
N PRO A 116 -20.68 -3.40 7.49
CA PRO A 116 -19.73 -3.67 6.41
C PRO A 116 -19.06 -2.38 5.95
N THR A 117 -17.73 -2.41 5.81
CA THR A 117 -16.95 -1.22 5.45
C THR A 117 -16.02 -1.53 4.29
N VAL A 118 -16.01 -0.66 3.28
CA VAL A 118 -15.02 -0.71 2.20
C VAL A 118 -14.01 0.40 2.40
N ILE A 119 -12.74 0.02 2.49
CA ILE A 119 -11.61 0.92 2.70
C ILE A 119 -10.83 1.03 1.40
N TYR A 120 -10.47 2.26 1.01
CA TYR A 120 -9.73 2.49 -0.22
C TYR A 120 -8.71 3.62 -0.07
N CYS A 121 -7.70 3.58 -0.93
CA CYS A 121 -6.74 4.67 -1.15
C CYS A 121 -6.54 4.84 -2.65
N ASN A 122 -5.52 5.55 -3.11
CA ASN A 122 -5.28 5.70 -4.55
C ASN A 122 -4.89 4.37 -5.23
N LYS A 123 -3.94 3.61 -4.64
CA LYS A 123 -3.34 2.40 -5.27
C LYS A 123 -3.80 1.05 -4.67
N GLY A 124 -4.64 1.09 -3.63
CA GLY A 124 -5.10 -0.11 -2.91
C GLY A 124 -4.14 -0.67 -1.84
N VAL A 125 -2.92 -0.14 -1.69
CA VAL A 125 -1.91 -0.66 -0.74
C VAL A 125 -2.22 -0.30 0.72
N HIS A 126 -2.29 0.98 1.06
CA HIS A 126 -2.56 1.43 2.43
C HIS A 126 -3.93 0.94 2.94
N SER A 127 -4.94 0.94 2.07
CA SER A 127 -6.27 0.43 2.41
C SER A 127 -6.28 -1.07 2.73
N ALA A 128 -5.48 -1.87 2.03
CA ALA A 128 -5.34 -3.29 2.32
C ALA A 128 -4.67 -3.53 3.68
N GLN A 129 -3.72 -2.68 4.08
CA GLN A 129 -3.08 -2.74 5.40
C GLN A 129 -4.07 -2.39 6.52
N ILE A 130 -4.81 -1.29 6.40
CA ILE A 130 -5.86 -0.92 7.37
C ILE A 130 -6.94 -2.00 7.45
N SER A 131 -7.37 -2.54 6.30
CA SER A 131 -8.37 -3.61 6.24
C SER A 131 -7.91 -4.85 7.01
N ALA A 132 -6.65 -5.27 6.87
CA ALA A 132 -6.11 -6.39 7.64
C ALA A 132 -6.12 -6.11 9.16
N ILE A 133 -5.64 -4.94 9.58
CA ILE A 133 -5.61 -4.53 10.99
C ILE A 133 -7.01 -4.59 11.62
N LEU A 134 -8.00 -4.00 10.95
CA LEU A 134 -9.38 -3.97 11.43
C LEU A 134 -10.03 -5.37 11.42
N ASN A 135 -9.78 -6.19 10.40
CA ASN A 135 -10.27 -7.57 10.39
C ASN A 135 -9.69 -8.40 11.55
N LEU A 136 -8.40 -8.23 11.90
CA LEU A 136 -7.79 -8.88 13.07
C LEU A 136 -8.46 -8.47 14.39
N LEU A 137 -9.05 -7.26 14.44
CA LEU A 137 -9.81 -6.73 15.58
C LEU A 137 -11.32 -7.06 15.52
N GLY A 138 -11.74 -7.85 14.53
CA GLY A 138 -13.11 -8.34 14.39
C GLY A 138 -14.07 -7.38 13.67
N TYR A 139 -13.56 -6.45 12.88
CA TYR A 139 -14.37 -5.63 11.96
C TYR A 139 -14.62 -6.37 10.64
N ASP A 140 -15.75 -6.11 10.01
CA ASP A 140 -16.08 -6.59 8.66
C ASP A 140 -15.65 -5.55 7.62
N THR A 141 -14.39 -5.66 7.17
CA THR A 141 -13.83 -4.71 6.20
C THR A 141 -13.30 -5.38 4.94
N LEU A 142 -13.52 -4.73 3.80
CA LEU A 142 -12.98 -5.11 2.50
C LEU A 142 -12.09 -3.98 1.97
N ASP A 143 -10.96 -4.31 1.36
CA ASP A 143 -10.20 -3.34 0.56
C ASP A 143 -10.76 -3.22 -0.87
N LEU A 144 -10.75 -2.02 -1.44
CA LEU A 144 -11.08 -1.84 -2.87
C LEU A 144 -9.88 -2.25 -3.74
N ALA A 145 -10.09 -3.21 -4.64
CA ALA A 145 -9.08 -3.62 -5.63
C ALA A 145 -8.60 -2.41 -6.45
N PHE A 146 -7.28 -2.23 -6.50
CA PHE A 146 -6.56 -1.09 -7.11
C PHE A 146 -6.93 0.28 -6.53
N GLY A 147 -7.77 0.38 -5.50
CA GLY A 147 -8.21 1.66 -4.95
C GLY A 147 -8.87 2.55 -6.01
N MET A 148 -8.54 3.85 -6.01
CA MET A 148 -9.03 4.81 -7.01
C MET A 148 -8.54 4.49 -8.43
N GLU A 149 -7.38 3.86 -8.60
CA GLU A 149 -6.91 3.40 -9.92
C GLU A 149 -7.85 2.37 -10.55
N GLY A 150 -8.52 1.56 -9.73
CA GLY A 150 -9.59 0.66 -10.20
C GLY A 150 -10.91 1.37 -10.47
N TRP A 151 -11.15 2.53 -9.85
CA TRP A 151 -12.44 3.23 -9.84
C TRP A 151 -12.59 4.25 -10.97
N THR A 152 -11.58 5.10 -11.19
CA THR A 152 -11.61 6.20 -12.15
C THR A 152 -10.33 6.30 -12.97
N GLN A 153 -10.43 6.90 -14.15
CA GLN A 153 -9.29 7.25 -15.01
C GLN A 153 -9.00 8.75 -15.00
N ASN A 154 -9.51 9.49 -13.99
CA ASN A 154 -9.33 10.93 -13.92
C ASN A 154 -7.83 11.29 -13.77
N PRO A 155 -7.21 11.93 -14.78
CA PRO A 155 -5.77 12.16 -14.81
C PRO A 155 -5.33 13.29 -13.87
N ILE A 156 -6.25 14.05 -13.28
CA ILE A 156 -5.93 15.06 -12.27
C ILE A 156 -5.80 14.40 -10.90
N LEU A 157 -6.68 13.43 -10.61
CA LEU A 157 -6.58 12.64 -9.38
C LEU A 157 -5.43 11.64 -9.45
N LEU A 158 -5.27 11.01 -10.61
CA LEU A 158 -4.34 9.92 -10.87
C LEU A 158 -3.44 10.32 -12.05
N PRO A 159 -2.55 11.31 -11.87
CA PRO A 159 -1.64 11.75 -12.93
C PRO A 159 -0.74 10.61 -13.42
N ASP A 160 -0.44 9.67 -12.51
CA ASP A 160 0.35 8.48 -12.77
C ASP A 160 -0.52 7.22 -12.91
N HIS A 161 -1.79 7.34 -13.36
CA HIS A 161 -2.71 6.20 -13.52
C HIS A 161 -2.09 5.11 -14.39
N PHE A 162 -1.54 4.09 -13.74
CA PHE A 162 -0.69 3.07 -14.38
C PHE A 162 0.40 3.64 -15.29
N ALA A 163 0.82 4.89 -15.07
CA ALA A 163 2.12 5.35 -15.55
C ALA A 163 3.15 4.45 -14.87
N PRO A 164 4.18 4.08 -15.62
CA PRO A 164 4.71 2.75 -15.50
C PRO A 164 5.53 2.76 -14.17
N THR A 165 5.23 1.81 -13.29
CA THR A 165 4.87 1.87 -11.85
C THR A 165 5.69 2.62 -10.78
N CYS A 166 6.42 3.69 -11.10
CA CYS A 166 7.02 4.58 -10.08
C CYS A 166 7.62 5.84 -10.70
N GLY A 167 6.77 6.76 -11.14
CA GLY A 167 7.22 7.96 -11.83
C GLY A 167 7.84 7.61 -13.19
N ASP A 168 9.12 7.93 -13.37
CA ASP A 168 9.83 7.81 -14.66
C ASP A 168 10.18 6.37 -15.08
N CYS A 169 9.98 5.37 -14.20
CA CYS A 169 10.75 4.11 -14.28
C CYS A 169 10.09 2.92 -15.00
N GLY A 170 8.81 2.92 -15.36
CA GLY A 170 8.27 1.80 -16.14
C GLY A 170 7.61 0.67 -15.31
N CYS A 171 6.48 0.09 -15.74
CA CYS A 171 6.19 -1.33 -15.59
C CYS A 171 7.08 -1.97 -16.66
N GLU A 172 8.29 -2.38 -16.30
CA GLU A 172 9.16 -3.08 -17.22
C GLU A 172 8.96 -4.60 -17.07
N ASP A 173 9.26 -5.36 -18.13
CA ASP A 173 9.42 -6.81 -18.02
C ASP A 173 10.80 -7.11 -17.40
N TYR A 174 10.91 -6.97 -16.08
CA TYR A 174 12.14 -7.28 -15.36
C TYR A 174 12.44 -8.79 -15.39
N PRO A 175 13.71 -9.20 -15.24
CA PRO A 175 14.09 -10.61 -15.24
C PRO A 175 13.30 -11.42 -14.21
N LEU A 176 12.80 -12.58 -14.64
CA LEU A 176 12.17 -13.58 -13.77
C LEU A 176 13.16 -14.69 -13.44
N ASP A 177 13.10 -15.18 -12.21
CA ASP A 177 13.73 -16.43 -11.79
C ASP A 177 12.72 -17.58 -11.84
N THR A 178 13.22 -18.78 -12.02
CA THR A 178 12.47 -20.06 -12.01
C THR A 178 13.10 -21.10 -11.10
N GLY A 179 14.25 -20.79 -10.50
CA GLY A 179 14.93 -21.61 -9.50
C GLY A 179 14.14 -21.68 -8.20
N VAL A 180 14.32 -22.76 -7.45
CA VAL A 180 13.70 -22.88 -6.12
C VAL A 180 14.66 -22.29 -5.10
N HIS A 181 14.23 -21.23 -4.41
CA HIS A 181 14.95 -20.65 -3.28
C HIS A 181 14.30 -21.07 -1.97
N THR A 182 15.07 -21.68 -1.08
CA THR A 182 14.61 -22.13 0.23
C THR A 182 15.33 -21.39 1.34
N SER A 183 14.57 -20.83 2.27
CA SER A 183 15.08 -20.44 3.59
C SER A 183 14.81 -21.59 4.57
N GLU A 184 15.81 -22.05 5.32
CA GLU A 184 15.64 -23.06 6.36
C GLU A 184 15.19 -22.42 7.69
N PRO A 185 14.35 -23.08 8.50
CA PRO A 185 13.95 -22.64 9.84
C PRO A 185 15.17 -22.37 10.74
N SER A 186 15.61 -21.12 10.85
CA SER A 186 16.88 -20.77 11.48
C SER A 186 16.92 -19.37 12.09
N TYR A 187 15.97 -18.50 11.76
CA TYR A 187 15.90 -17.16 12.32
C TYR A 187 15.17 -17.16 13.67
N HIS A 188 15.60 -16.25 14.53
CA HIS A 188 14.89 -15.92 15.76
C HIS A 188 13.60 -15.15 15.42
N TYR A 189 12.56 -15.39 16.21
CA TYR A 189 11.35 -14.56 16.14
C TYR A 189 11.64 -13.16 16.70
N PRO A 190 10.98 -12.11 16.21
CA PRO A 190 11.05 -10.79 16.84
C PRO A 190 10.63 -10.86 18.31
N ALA A 191 11.36 -10.15 19.17
CA ALA A 191 11.03 -10.01 20.58
C ALA A 191 9.92 -8.97 20.76
N LEU A 192 8.67 -9.36 20.53
CA LEU A 192 7.51 -8.49 20.67
C LEU A 192 6.96 -8.52 22.11
N ASP A 193 6.85 -7.34 22.72
CA ASP A 193 6.22 -7.12 24.04
C ASP A 193 5.44 -5.80 24.00
N VAL A 194 4.16 -5.91 23.66
CA VAL A 194 3.21 -4.78 23.57
C VAL A 194 2.28 -4.72 24.79
N GLY A 195 2.27 -5.75 25.62
CA GLY A 195 1.71 -5.72 26.97
C GLY A 195 0.18 -5.71 27.04
N GLY A 196 -0.50 -6.31 26.07
CA GLY A 196 -1.96 -6.41 26.06
C GLY A 196 -2.53 -7.34 27.15
N GLU A 197 -3.65 -6.96 27.76
CA GLU A 197 -4.31 -7.77 28.80
C GLU A 197 -5.15 -8.93 28.23
N THR A 198 -5.67 -8.75 27.01
CA THR A 198 -6.48 -9.72 26.28
C THR A 198 -5.95 -9.89 24.85
N PRO A 199 -6.34 -10.95 24.10
CA PRO A 199 -5.91 -11.10 22.72
C PRO A 199 -6.24 -9.88 21.85
N GLU A 200 -7.43 -9.28 22.02
CA GLU A 200 -7.82 -8.07 21.30
C GLU A 200 -6.97 -6.86 21.70
N ASP A 201 -6.64 -6.72 22.99
CA ASP A 201 -5.77 -5.63 23.47
C ASP A 201 -4.33 -5.78 22.97
N THR A 202 -3.81 -7.01 22.88
CA THR A 202 -2.50 -7.29 22.30
C THR A 202 -2.46 -6.92 20.81
N ILE A 203 -3.46 -7.35 20.03
CA ILE A 203 -3.58 -7.00 18.61
C ILE A 203 -3.67 -5.47 18.44
N ARG A 204 -4.49 -4.80 19.25
CA ARG A 204 -4.64 -3.34 19.22
C ARG A 204 -3.35 -2.62 19.57
N ALA A 205 -2.63 -3.07 20.60
CA ALA A 205 -1.37 -2.48 21.02
C ALA A 205 -0.29 -2.63 19.93
N ALA A 206 -0.20 -3.80 19.30
CA ALA A 206 0.70 -4.03 18.18
C ALA A 206 0.33 -3.19 16.93
N ALA A 207 -0.96 -3.08 16.62
CA ALA A 207 -1.43 -2.22 15.53
C ALA A 207 -1.09 -0.74 15.79
N ASN A 208 -1.27 -0.24 17.02
CA ASN A 208 -0.89 1.13 17.38
C ASN A 208 0.62 1.35 17.28
N ALA A 209 1.43 0.38 17.74
CA ALA A 209 2.88 0.44 17.61
C ALA A 209 3.30 0.52 16.13
N TYR A 210 2.67 -0.28 15.27
CA TYR A 210 2.89 -0.24 13.83
C TYR A 210 2.47 1.10 13.22
N LEU A 211 1.20 1.52 13.38
CA LEU A 211 0.65 2.74 12.79
C LEU A 211 1.38 4.02 13.23
N SER A 212 1.95 4.04 14.44
CA SER A 212 2.76 5.17 14.90
C SER A 212 4.19 5.16 14.33
N SER A 213 4.69 4.02 13.86
CA SER A 213 6.05 3.83 13.31
C SER A 213 6.14 4.02 11.79
N THR A 214 5.04 3.85 11.06
CA THR A 214 4.98 3.90 9.58
C THR A 214 5.40 5.24 8.99
N ARG A 215 5.57 6.29 9.79
CA ARG A 215 6.10 7.58 9.32
C ARG A 215 7.58 7.52 8.95
N ASP A 216 8.30 6.51 9.44
CA ASP A 216 9.73 6.29 9.17
C ASP A 216 9.97 5.12 8.18
N ASN A 217 8.95 4.31 7.86
CA ASN A 217 9.08 3.14 6.98
C ASN A 217 8.19 3.29 5.74
N GLU A 218 8.78 3.38 4.55
CA GLU A 218 8.02 3.39 3.30
C GLU A 218 7.28 2.06 3.15
N ALA A 219 5.94 2.10 3.15
CA ALA A 219 5.11 0.90 3.09
C ALA A 219 5.32 0.07 1.80
N THR A 220 5.95 0.67 0.78
CA THR A 220 6.14 0.11 -0.55
C THR A 220 7.52 0.45 -1.10
N ILE A 221 8.11 -0.49 -1.84
CA ILE A 221 9.27 -0.27 -2.72
C ILE A 221 8.80 -0.36 -4.17
N CYS A 222 9.30 0.50 -5.07
CA CYS A 222 9.01 0.31 -6.48
C CYS A 222 9.70 -0.95 -7.02
N PRO A 223 9.05 -1.73 -7.91
CA PRO A 223 9.72 -2.73 -8.73
C PRO A 223 11.06 -2.29 -9.35
N CYS A 224 11.22 -1.05 -9.83
CA CYS A 224 12.50 -0.59 -10.39
C CYS A 224 13.59 -0.48 -9.32
N ASP A 225 13.29 0.10 -8.16
CA ASP A 225 14.25 0.26 -7.07
C ASP A 225 14.64 -1.10 -6.51
N LEU A 226 13.66 -2.01 -6.40
CA LEU A 226 13.92 -3.40 -6.04
C LEU A 226 14.81 -4.08 -7.08
N HIS A 227 14.57 -3.87 -8.38
CA HIS A 227 15.41 -4.40 -9.44
C HIS A 227 16.83 -3.86 -9.36
N GLU A 228 17.00 -2.56 -9.16
CA GLU A 228 18.31 -1.90 -9.05
C GLU A 228 19.11 -2.48 -7.89
N VAL A 229 18.52 -2.59 -6.70
CA VAL A 229 19.17 -3.18 -5.52
C VAL A 229 19.58 -4.63 -5.81
N LEU A 230 18.66 -5.46 -6.33
CA LEU A 230 18.97 -6.88 -6.61
C LEU A 230 19.98 -7.08 -7.76
N ALA A 231 20.27 -6.04 -8.56
CA ALA A 231 21.13 -6.11 -9.74
C ALA A 231 22.48 -5.40 -9.56
N ASP A 232 22.77 -4.82 -8.38
CA ASP A 232 23.95 -3.97 -8.15
C ASP A 232 25.25 -4.71 -7.79
N ASP A 233 25.23 -6.05 -7.83
CA ASP A 233 26.33 -6.94 -7.43
C ASP A 233 26.76 -6.83 -5.93
N ASP A 234 25.96 -6.21 -5.04
CA ASP A 234 26.20 -6.12 -3.59
C ASP A 234 25.13 -6.87 -2.75
N PRO A 235 25.27 -8.21 -2.56
CA PRO A 235 24.27 -8.99 -1.83
C PRO A 235 24.13 -8.64 -0.33
N ASN A 236 24.92 -7.69 0.20
CA ASN A 236 24.80 -7.24 1.59
C ASN A 236 23.68 -6.21 1.80
N ASN A 237 23.24 -5.52 0.73
CA ASN A 237 22.12 -4.57 0.80
C ASN A 237 20.78 -5.21 0.35
N ASP A 238 20.82 -6.41 -0.22
CA ASP A 238 19.64 -7.13 -0.70
C ASP A 238 18.61 -7.35 0.42
N PRO A 239 17.32 -7.01 0.19
CA PRO A 239 16.25 -7.38 1.09
C PRO A 239 15.94 -8.88 1.02
N PHE A 240 15.24 -9.42 2.02
CA PHE A 240 14.67 -10.75 1.90
C PHE A 240 13.45 -10.65 0.99
N VAL A 241 13.50 -11.25 -0.19
CA VAL A 241 12.33 -11.25 -1.08
C VAL A 241 11.41 -12.41 -0.73
N LEU A 242 10.18 -12.10 -0.34
CA LEU A 242 9.16 -13.06 0.06
C LEU A 242 8.05 -13.12 -0.99
N SER A 243 7.88 -14.28 -1.65
CA SER A 243 6.78 -14.50 -2.60
C SER A 243 5.60 -15.22 -1.96
N LEU A 244 4.42 -14.63 -2.07
CA LEU A 244 3.14 -15.21 -1.63
C LEU A 244 2.37 -15.91 -2.77
N GLN A 245 3.01 -16.08 -3.94
CA GLN A 245 2.44 -16.78 -5.09
C GLN A 245 2.05 -18.22 -4.73
N TRP A 246 1.12 -18.79 -5.49
CA TRP A 246 0.92 -20.22 -5.49
C TRP A 246 2.20 -20.92 -5.97
N PRO A 247 2.57 -22.07 -5.39
CA PRO A 247 3.80 -22.77 -5.76
C PRO A 247 3.90 -23.08 -7.26
N GLU A 248 2.76 -23.35 -7.92
CA GLU A 248 2.70 -23.62 -9.35
C GLU A 248 3.05 -22.41 -10.21
N ASP A 249 2.65 -21.21 -9.80
CA ASP A 249 2.98 -19.97 -10.51
C ASP A 249 4.40 -19.51 -10.18
N TYR A 250 4.80 -19.63 -8.91
CA TYR A 250 6.19 -19.39 -8.50
C TYR A 250 7.18 -20.22 -9.35
N ALA A 251 6.88 -21.49 -9.63
CA ALA A 251 7.72 -22.33 -10.47
C ALA A 251 7.78 -21.90 -11.95
N LYS A 252 6.81 -21.11 -12.43
CA LYS A 252 6.82 -20.55 -13.80
C LYS A 252 7.61 -19.25 -13.89
N GLY A 253 7.65 -18.47 -12.82
CA GLY A 253 8.36 -17.19 -12.75
C GLY A 253 8.11 -16.45 -11.44
N HIS A 254 9.15 -15.81 -10.90
CA HIS A 254 9.06 -14.97 -9.71
C HIS A 254 10.19 -13.93 -9.70
N VAL A 255 10.08 -12.94 -8.81
CA VAL A 255 11.15 -11.97 -8.54
C VAL A 255 12.44 -12.72 -8.17
N PRO A 256 13.62 -12.34 -8.71
CA PRO A 256 14.89 -12.99 -8.40
C PRO A 256 15.12 -13.14 -6.89
N HIS A 257 15.69 -14.28 -6.51
CA HIS A 257 16.01 -14.64 -5.11
C HIS A 257 14.80 -14.80 -4.17
N ALA A 258 13.57 -14.67 -4.65
CA ALA A 258 12.39 -14.76 -3.80
C ALA A 258 12.19 -16.15 -3.21
N VAL A 259 11.94 -16.22 -1.90
CA VAL A 259 11.54 -17.46 -1.20
C VAL A 259 10.01 -17.55 -1.18
N ASN A 260 9.45 -18.69 -1.60
CA ASN A 260 7.98 -18.87 -1.63
C ASN A 260 7.42 -19.36 -0.29
N LEU A 261 6.54 -18.57 0.31
CA LEU A 261 5.67 -18.95 1.43
C LEU A 261 4.25 -18.45 1.12
N PRO A 262 3.37 -19.28 0.55
CA PRO A 262 2.01 -18.86 0.23
C PRO A 262 1.25 -18.34 1.46
N ARG A 263 0.33 -17.39 1.26
CA ARG A 263 -0.33 -16.66 2.37
C ARG A 263 -0.94 -17.54 3.47
N TRP A 264 -1.47 -18.71 3.13
CA TRP A 264 -2.12 -19.65 4.07
C TRP A 264 -1.13 -20.48 4.88
N ASP A 265 0.15 -20.44 4.51
CA ASP A 265 1.23 -21.19 5.16
C ASP A 265 2.18 -20.25 5.91
N LEU A 266 2.23 -18.97 5.52
CA LEU A 266 3.15 -17.95 6.02
C LEU A 266 3.21 -17.84 7.55
N PHE A 267 2.06 -17.78 8.22
CA PHE A 267 1.97 -17.51 9.66
C PHE A 267 2.11 -18.75 10.54
N LYS A 268 2.47 -19.91 9.97
CA LYS A 268 2.87 -21.07 10.76
C LYS A 268 4.20 -20.78 11.46
N MET A 269 4.33 -21.24 12.70
CA MET A 269 5.53 -21.06 13.51
C MET A 269 6.82 -21.50 12.80
N GLU A 270 6.78 -22.65 12.12
CA GLU A 270 7.93 -23.15 11.34
C GLU A 270 8.29 -22.22 10.19
N ASN A 271 7.32 -21.58 9.54
CA ASN A 271 7.54 -20.68 8.42
C ASN A 271 7.97 -19.28 8.85
N LEU A 272 7.48 -18.77 9.98
CA LEU A 272 7.97 -17.52 10.55
C LEU A 272 9.44 -17.59 10.95
N SER A 273 9.95 -18.76 11.38
CA SER A 273 11.38 -18.96 11.64
C SER A 273 12.25 -19.02 10.38
N ARG A 274 11.65 -18.91 9.20
CA ARG A 274 12.34 -18.79 7.91
C ARG A 274 12.48 -17.33 7.46
N LEU A 275 11.88 -16.38 8.19
CA LEU A 275 11.94 -14.94 7.92
C LEU A 275 12.98 -14.26 8.81
N PRO A 276 13.85 -13.39 8.26
CA PRO A 276 14.83 -12.67 9.05
C PRO A 276 14.18 -11.52 9.83
N ALA A 277 14.26 -11.55 11.16
CA ALA A 277 13.73 -10.48 12.02
C ALA A 277 14.57 -9.18 11.98
N GLU A 278 15.86 -9.26 11.62
CA GLU A 278 16.81 -8.13 11.66
C GLU A 278 17.20 -7.61 10.27
N ARG A 279 16.49 -8.02 9.21
CA ARG A 279 16.77 -7.61 7.82
C ARG A 279 15.46 -7.21 7.14
N PRO A 280 15.46 -6.14 6.31
CA PRO A 280 14.28 -5.76 5.54
C PRO A 280 13.74 -6.92 4.70
N ILE A 281 12.41 -7.04 4.65
CA ILE A 281 11.70 -8.03 3.87
C ILE A 281 10.85 -7.32 2.83
N VAL A 282 11.03 -7.64 1.54
CA VAL A 282 10.14 -7.16 0.48
C VAL A 282 9.17 -8.28 0.12
N ILE A 283 7.88 -8.02 0.34
CA ILE A 283 6.81 -8.99 0.10
C ILE A 283 6.15 -8.74 -1.25
N CYS A 284 6.05 -9.79 -2.06
CA CYS A 284 5.44 -9.77 -3.37
C CYS A 284 4.34 -10.84 -3.48
N CYS A 285 3.14 -10.44 -3.87
CA CYS A 285 2.11 -11.34 -4.39
C CYS A 285 1.80 -10.97 -5.85
N TYR A 286 0.70 -11.45 -6.43
CA TYR A 286 0.36 -11.13 -7.82
C TYR A 286 0.10 -9.64 -8.07
N LEU A 287 -0.76 -9.01 -7.24
CA LEU A 287 -1.30 -7.65 -7.48
C LEU A 287 -1.05 -6.67 -6.31
N GLY A 288 -0.10 -6.98 -5.42
CA GLY A 288 0.25 -6.12 -4.29
C GLY A 288 -0.70 -6.13 -3.08
N TYR A 289 -1.90 -6.70 -3.18
CA TYR A 289 -2.88 -6.61 -2.08
C TYR A 289 -2.62 -7.58 -0.93
N THR A 290 -2.48 -8.87 -1.23
CA THR A 290 -2.24 -9.89 -0.20
C THR A 290 -0.90 -9.63 0.49
N SER A 291 0.11 -9.17 -0.27
CA SER A 291 1.38 -8.72 0.28
C SER A 291 1.22 -7.51 1.19
N SER A 292 0.33 -6.56 0.87
CA SER A 292 0.01 -5.43 1.75
C SER A 292 -0.64 -5.89 3.06
N GLN A 293 -1.65 -6.75 3.00
CA GLN A 293 -2.29 -7.30 4.19
C GLN A 293 -1.28 -8.09 5.07
N ALA A 294 -0.45 -8.94 4.46
CA ALA A 294 0.57 -9.69 5.17
C ALA A 294 1.68 -8.78 5.74
N SER A 295 2.04 -7.71 5.03
CA SER A 295 3.03 -6.72 5.48
C SER A 295 2.58 -6.02 6.76
N ALA A 296 1.32 -5.58 6.85
CA ALA A 296 0.80 -4.96 8.07
C ALA A 296 0.91 -5.92 9.27
N ILE A 297 0.53 -7.18 9.08
CA ILE A 297 0.56 -8.19 10.14
C ILE A 297 2.00 -8.52 10.55
N LEU A 298 2.92 -8.70 9.60
CA LEU A 298 4.32 -8.97 9.91
C LEU A 298 5.00 -7.77 10.61
N ASN A 299 4.70 -6.54 10.21
CA ASN A 299 5.16 -5.36 10.94
C ASN A 299 4.58 -5.28 12.36
N MET A 300 3.30 -5.60 12.57
CA MET A 300 2.72 -5.74 13.91
C MET A 300 3.43 -6.80 14.76
N MET A 301 4.01 -7.83 14.11
CA MET A 301 4.80 -8.87 14.76
C MET A 301 6.27 -8.46 15.00
N GLY A 302 6.69 -7.26 14.57
CA GLY A 302 8.05 -6.74 14.75
C GLY A 302 9.05 -7.08 13.64
N TYR A 303 8.58 -7.57 12.48
CA TYR A 303 9.41 -7.66 11.28
C TYR A 303 9.46 -6.30 10.57
N ASP A 304 10.53 -6.04 9.82
CA ASP A 304 10.62 -4.86 8.95
C ASP A 304 10.23 -5.27 7.52
N THR A 305 9.01 -4.92 7.10
CA THR A 305 8.50 -5.36 5.79
C THR A 305 7.97 -4.22 4.92
N GLN A 306 8.37 -4.24 3.65
CA GLN A 306 7.85 -3.38 2.58
C GLN A 306 7.12 -4.23 1.54
N VAL A 307 6.24 -3.60 0.77
CA VAL A 307 5.49 -4.28 -0.31
C VAL A 307 6.10 -3.91 -1.66
N ALA A 308 6.37 -4.90 -2.52
CA ALA A 308 6.63 -4.59 -3.93
C ALA A 308 5.37 -3.94 -4.52
N LEU A 309 5.45 -2.66 -4.92
CA LEU A 309 4.29 -1.89 -5.37
C LEU A 309 3.60 -2.60 -6.55
N HIS A 310 2.27 -2.76 -6.46
CA HIS A 310 1.44 -3.57 -7.35
C HIS A 310 1.81 -5.07 -7.46
N GLY A 311 2.78 -5.55 -6.67
CA GLY A 311 3.22 -6.94 -6.68
C GLY A 311 3.88 -7.35 -8.00
N LEU A 312 3.66 -8.60 -8.41
CA LEU A 312 4.27 -9.18 -9.61
C LEU A 312 3.78 -8.50 -10.90
N CYS A 313 2.58 -7.92 -10.92
CA CYS A 313 2.11 -7.16 -12.09
C CYS A 313 2.84 -5.83 -12.30
N GLY A 314 3.49 -5.29 -11.25
CA GLY A 314 4.45 -4.20 -11.38
C GLY A 314 5.83 -4.65 -11.86
N TRP A 315 6.10 -5.96 -11.83
CA TRP A 315 7.40 -6.56 -12.20
C TRP A 315 7.42 -7.18 -13.61
N THR A 316 6.28 -7.68 -14.08
CA THR A 316 6.18 -8.38 -15.37
C THR A 316 4.77 -8.23 -15.96
N MET A 317 4.71 -8.15 -17.29
CA MET A 317 3.48 -8.09 -18.09
C MET A 317 3.00 -9.49 -18.52
N ASP A 318 3.59 -10.58 -18.01
CA ASP A 318 3.15 -11.94 -18.29
C ASP A 318 1.78 -12.22 -17.63
N THR A 319 0.72 -12.07 -18.42
CA THR A 319 -0.66 -12.21 -17.97
C THR A 319 -1.04 -13.65 -17.58
N GLU A 320 -0.32 -14.67 -18.07
CA GLU A 320 -0.52 -16.07 -17.69
C GLU A 320 0.10 -16.36 -16.30
N LEU A 321 1.12 -15.60 -15.91
CA LEU A 321 1.76 -15.68 -14.61
C LEU A 321 1.03 -14.84 -13.56
N VAL A 322 0.63 -13.63 -13.94
CA VAL A 322 0.00 -12.65 -13.05
C VAL A 322 -1.50 -12.89 -12.87
N HIS A 323 -2.15 -13.58 -13.82
CA HIS A 323 -3.60 -13.75 -13.91
C HIS A 323 -4.39 -12.43 -14.02
N PHE A 324 -3.74 -11.38 -14.55
CA PHE A 324 -4.33 -10.06 -14.77
C PHE A 324 -3.56 -9.35 -15.89
N ASP A 325 -4.29 -8.56 -16.69
CA ASP A 325 -3.70 -7.73 -17.76
C ASP A 325 -3.82 -6.25 -17.37
N ILE A 326 -2.73 -5.68 -16.87
CA ILE A 326 -2.69 -4.27 -16.45
C ILE A 326 -2.81 -3.31 -17.66
N GLY A 327 -2.42 -3.77 -18.84
CA GLY A 327 -2.51 -3.02 -20.10
C GLY A 327 -3.87 -3.09 -20.78
N ASP A 328 -4.79 -3.95 -20.32
CA ASP A 328 -6.13 -4.05 -20.88
C ASP A 328 -7.03 -2.93 -20.34
N PRO A 329 -7.45 -1.95 -21.16
CA PRO A 329 -8.31 -0.85 -20.72
C PRO A 329 -9.67 -1.32 -20.22
N ARG A 330 -10.08 -2.55 -20.53
CA ARG A 330 -11.32 -3.15 -20.01
C ARG A 330 -11.23 -3.55 -18.54
N ASN A 331 -10.06 -3.51 -17.91
CA ASN A 331 -9.92 -3.73 -16.47
C ASN A 331 -10.08 -2.44 -15.65
N TRP A 332 -10.09 -1.28 -16.32
CA TRP A 332 -10.15 0.02 -15.68
C TRP A 332 -11.53 0.65 -15.86
N ARG A 333 -11.97 1.40 -14.85
CA ARG A 333 -13.28 2.03 -14.82
C ARG A 333 -13.15 3.54 -14.84
N ASP A 334 -14.26 4.18 -15.14
CA ASP A 334 -14.40 5.63 -15.02
C ASP A 334 -15.72 5.94 -14.32
N PHE A 335 -15.87 5.38 -13.12
CA PHE A 335 -17.02 5.61 -12.28
C PHE A 335 -17.01 7.04 -11.71
N PRO A 336 -18.17 7.59 -11.35
CA PRO A 336 -18.27 8.94 -10.83
C PRO A 336 -17.42 9.14 -9.57
N ILE A 337 -16.85 10.34 -9.45
CA ILE A 337 -16.15 10.83 -8.27
C ILE A 337 -16.83 12.10 -7.75
N GLU A 338 -16.58 12.44 -6.48
CA GLU A 338 -16.81 13.76 -5.89
C GLU A 338 -15.46 14.46 -5.71
N GLY A 339 -15.41 15.80 -5.73
CA GLY A 339 -14.19 16.58 -5.53
C GLY A 339 -13.89 17.59 -6.65
N ALA A 340 -12.75 18.27 -6.52
CA ALA A 340 -12.37 19.37 -7.41
C ALA A 340 -12.16 18.93 -8.88
N ALA A 341 -11.85 17.65 -9.13
CA ALA A 341 -11.59 17.12 -10.47
C ALA A 341 -12.85 16.79 -11.29
N VAL A 342 -14.07 16.91 -10.71
CA VAL A 342 -15.36 16.56 -11.34
C VAL A 342 -15.74 17.46 -12.54
N GLY A 343 -15.17 18.66 -12.63
CA GLY A 343 -15.49 19.64 -13.69
C GLY A 343 -14.40 19.89 -14.73
N SER A 344 -13.27 19.20 -14.62
CA SER A 344 -12.00 19.63 -15.21
C SER A 344 -11.63 18.88 -16.49
N ILE A 345 -12.45 17.93 -16.95
CA ILE A 345 -12.17 17.12 -18.14
C ILE A 345 -13.08 17.54 -19.29
N THR A 346 -12.64 18.50 -20.12
CA THR A 346 -13.16 18.66 -21.48
C THR A 346 -12.48 17.66 -22.41
N THR A 347 -12.85 16.38 -22.31
CA THR A 347 -12.64 15.43 -23.41
C THR A 347 -13.95 14.77 -23.76
N THR A 348 -14.38 15.01 -25.00
CA THR A 348 -15.61 14.52 -25.63
C THR A 348 -15.88 13.04 -25.31
N PRO A 349 -17.01 12.68 -24.66
CA PRO A 349 -17.37 11.29 -24.47
C PRO A 349 -17.84 10.66 -25.80
N PRO A 350 -17.65 9.33 -26.02
CA PRO A 350 -18.35 8.65 -27.09
C PRO A 350 -19.86 8.71 -26.82
N VAL A 351 -20.62 9.00 -27.88
CA VAL A 351 -22.07 9.21 -27.87
C VAL A 351 -22.80 8.04 -27.18
N MET A 352 -23.40 8.30 -26.02
CA MET A 352 -24.45 7.45 -25.46
C MET A 352 -25.81 7.77 -26.12
N PRO A 353 -26.66 6.76 -26.39
CA PRO A 353 -28.03 7.00 -26.82
C PRO A 353 -28.90 7.52 -25.66
N ALA A 354 -29.89 8.30 -26.04
CA ALA A 354 -30.67 9.23 -25.23
C ALA A 354 -31.49 8.63 -24.06
N GLN A 355 -31.27 9.22 -22.87
CA GLN A 355 -32.24 9.97 -22.06
C GLN A 355 -33.09 9.23 -21.00
N LEU A 356 -32.77 9.53 -19.75
CA LEU A 356 -33.67 9.57 -18.59
C LEU A 356 -33.73 11.02 -18.04
N PRO A 357 -34.81 11.43 -17.35
CA PRO A 357 -35.09 12.82 -17.06
C PRO A 357 -34.17 13.39 -15.98
N ALA A 358 -33.77 14.65 -16.19
CA ALA A 358 -32.88 15.39 -15.32
C ALA A 358 -33.48 15.61 -13.92
N ILE A 359 -32.71 15.22 -12.90
CA ILE A 359 -32.83 15.76 -11.53
C ILE A 359 -32.14 17.14 -11.56
N PRO A 360 -32.72 18.20 -10.97
CA PRO A 360 -32.08 19.50 -10.98
C PRO A 360 -30.80 19.47 -10.13
N ALA A 361 -29.65 19.49 -10.81
CA ALA A 361 -28.37 19.74 -10.18
C ALA A 361 -28.36 21.16 -9.62
N VAL A 362 -28.15 21.31 -8.31
CA VAL A 362 -27.75 22.57 -7.72
C VAL A 362 -26.28 22.74 -8.05
N GLN A 363 -25.98 23.44 -9.14
CA GLN A 363 -24.62 23.86 -9.47
C GLN A 363 -24.27 25.08 -8.61
N THR A 364 -23.55 24.89 -7.52
CA THR A 364 -22.82 25.99 -6.88
C THR A 364 -21.42 26.04 -7.47
N SER A 365 -21.28 26.75 -8.60
CA SER A 365 -19.94 27.13 -9.08
C SER A 365 -19.25 27.98 -8.01
N PRO A 366 -17.97 27.76 -7.70
CA PRO A 366 -17.20 28.67 -6.87
C PRO A 366 -17.28 30.07 -7.48
N THR A 367 -17.86 31.01 -6.73
CA THR A 367 -17.88 32.42 -7.13
C THR A 367 -16.66 33.10 -6.53
N CYS A 368 -16.01 33.95 -7.32
CA CYS A 368 -14.92 34.77 -6.83
C CYS A 368 -15.45 35.80 -5.84
N GLN A 369 -15.30 35.53 -4.54
CA GLN A 369 -15.82 36.42 -3.52
C GLN A 369 -14.90 37.63 -3.36
N ASP A 370 -13.59 37.37 -3.30
CA ASP A 370 -12.58 38.41 -3.12
C ASP A 370 -11.47 38.25 -4.17
N GLU A 371 -10.98 39.38 -4.68
CA GLU A 371 -9.82 39.41 -5.59
C GLU A 371 -8.60 39.92 -4.82
N TYR A 372 -7.44 39.34 -5.10
CA TYR A 372 -6.19 39.76 -4.47
C TYR A 372 -5.05 39.81 -5.48
N VAL A 373 -4.22 40.85 -5.40
CA VAL A 373 -3.02 40.96 -6.23
C VAL A 373 -1.81 40.57 -5.39
N VAL A 374 -1.09 39.54 -5.80
CA VAL A 374 0.09 39.00 -5.10
C VAL A 374 1.12 40.10 -4.85
N GLN A 375 1.59 40.20 -3.61
CA GLN A 375 2.63 41.14 -3.18
C GLN A 375 3.95 40.41 -2.89
N ALA A 376 5.02 41.17 -2.71
CA ALA A 376 6.31 40.60 -2.32
C ALA A 376 6.21 39.85 -0.97
N ASN A 377 6.77 38.63 -0.93
CA ASN A 377 6.74 37.70 0.21
C ASN A 377 5.35 37.08 0.50
N ASP A 378 4.47 37.04 -0.48
CA ASP A 378 3.27 36.20 -0.42
C ASP A 378 3.59 34.78 -0.92
N TRP A 379 2.90 33.80 -0.35
CA TRP A 379 2.80 32.42 -0.83
C TRP A 379 1.42 31.90 -0.44
N LEU A 380 0.90 30.90 -1.15
CA LEU A 380 -0.51 30.56 -1.11
C LEU A 380 -1.00 30.13 0.30
N SER A 381 -0.23 29.34 1.04
CA SER A 381 -0.62 28.93 2.41
C SER A 381 -0.66 30.08 3.40
N LYS A 382 0.22 31.09 3.26
CA LYS A 382 0.14 32.32 4.06
C LYS A 382 -1.09 33.17 3.71
N LEU A 383 -1.47 33.19 2.44
CA LEU A 383 -2.70 33.85 2.02
C LEU A 383 -3.92 33.08 2.52
N ALA A 384 -3.93 31.76 2.46
CA ALA A 384 -5.01 30.94 3.02
C ALA A 384 -5.15 31.13 4.53
N GLU A 385 -4.05 31.15 5.29
CA GLU A 385 -4.08 31.50 6.72
C GLU A 385 -4.69 32.89 6.95
N LYS A 386 -4.35 33.86 6.12
CA LYS A 386 -4.86 35.23 6.26
C LYS A 386 -6.36 35.34 5.95
N PHE A 387 -6.84 34.70 4.89
CA PHE A 387 -8.20 34.86 4.38
C PHE A 387 -9.18 33.84 4.96
N TYR A 388 -8.68 32.67 5.33
CA TYR A 388 -9.48 31.57 5.85
C TYR A 388 -9.10 31.18 7.27
N SER A 389 -8.04 31.70 7.88
CA SER A 389 -7.54 31.23 9.20
C SER A 389 -7.22 29.73 9.20
N ASP A 390 -6.81 29.22 8.05
CA ASP A 390 -6.35 27.85 7.83
C ASP A 390 -5.35 27.85 6.66
N PRO A 391 -4.07 27.54 6.88
CA PRO A 391 -3.07 27.59 5.82
C PRO A 391 -3.24 26.46 4.80
N LEU A 392 -3.98 25.40 5.15
CA LEU A 392 -4.22 24.22 4.30
C LEU A 392 -5.30 24.47 3.25
N LEU A 393 -6.05 25.59 3.33
CA LEU A 393 -7.09 25.94 2.36
C LEU A 393 -6.55 26.68 1.12
N PHE A 394 -5.23 26.74 0.96
CA PHE A 394 -4.61 27.36 -0.21
C PHE A 394 -4.95 26.71 -1.55
N PRO A 395 -5.23 25.39 -1.67
CA PRO A 395 -5.68 24.79 -2.92
C PRO A 395 -7.02 25.36 -3.40
N ALA A 396 -7.87 25.85 -2.50
CA ALA A 396 -9.12 26.52 -2.88
C ALA A 396 -8.86 27.84 -3.64
N ILE A 397 -7.77 28.55 -3.28
CA ILE A 397 -7.31 29.74 -4.01
C ILE A 397 -6.81 29.34 -5.40
N VAL A 398 -6.05 28.25 -5.51
CA VAL A 398 -5.57 27.71 -6.80
C VAL A 398 -6.75 27.38 -7.72
N ALA A 399 -7.68 26.56 -7.22
CA ALA A 399 -8.83 26.10 -7.97
C ALA A 399 -9.71 27.26 -8.45
N ALA A 400 -10.05 28.19 -7.56
CA ALA A 400 -10.88 29.34 -7.92
C ALA A 400 -10.15 30.30 -8.88
N THR A 401 -8.84 30.50 -8.72
CA THR A 401 -8.08 31.38 -9.61
C THR A 401 -8.01 30.80 -11.02
N ASN A 402 -7.70 29.52 -11.17
CA ASN A 402 -7.65 28.85 -12.47
C ASN A 402 -9.03 28.76 -13.13
N GLN A 403 -10.09 28.58 -12.33
CA GLN A 403 -11.46 28.64 -12.82
C GLN A 403 -11.80 30.03 -13.39
N MET A 404 -11.42 31.10 -12.71
CA MET A 404 -11.63 32.46 -13.21
C MET A 404 -10.76 32.74 -14.45
N HIS A 405 -9.52 32.24 -14.48
CA HIS A 405 -8.62 32.37 -15.64
C HIS A 405 -9.25 31.82 -16.93
N ALA A 406 -9.96 30.68 -16.85
CA ALA A 406 -10.62 30.07 -18.01
C ALA A 406 -11.70 30.96 -18.67
N GLY A 407 -12.26 31.94 -17.95
CA GLY A 407 -13.22 32.91 -18.48
C GLY A 407 -12.71 34.36 -18.57
N ASP A 408 -11.64 34.67 -17.83
CA ASP A 408 -11.03 35.99 -17.71
C ASP A 408 -9.52 35.83 -17.47
N GLU A 409 -8.74 35.92 -18.56
CA GLU A 409 -7.27 35.81 -18.56
C GLU A 409 -6.56 36.89 -17.70
N THR A 410 -7.29 37.84 -17.09
CA THR A 410 -6.70 38.76 -16.12
C THR A 410 -6.38 38.10 -14.79
N PHE A 411 -7.00 36.95 -14.47
CA PHE A 411 -6.59 36.08 -13.36
C PHE A 411 -5.38 35.25 -13.74
N ALA A 412 -4.56 34.87 -12.76
CA ALA A 412 -3.37 34.06 -13.03
C ALA A 412 -3.73 32.61 -13.42
N GLU A 413 -2.89 32.00 -14.24
CA GLU A 413 -2.87 30.55 -14.43
C GLU A 413 -1.82 29.96 -13.49
N ILE A 414 -2.26 29.33 -12.40
CA ILE A 414 -1.39 28.72 -11.41
C ILE A 414 -1.21 27.25 -11.79
N THR A 415 -0.07 26.95 -12.42
CA THR A 415 0.33 25.58 -12.79
C THR A 415 1.20 24.92 -11.74
N ASP A 416 1.91 25.71 -10.94
CA ASP A 416 2.71 25.30 -9.79
C ASP A 416 2.31 26.13 -8.55
N PRO A 417 1.63 25.54 -7.55
CA PRO A 417 1.21 26.25 -6.34
C PRO A 417 2.35 26.81 -5.48
N ASP A 418 3.57 26.30 -5.63
CA ASP A 418 4.76 26.81 -4.92
C ASP A 418 5.34 28.07 -5.57
N LEU A 419 4.86 28.43 -6.77
CA LEU A 419 5.34 29.55 -7.56
C LEU A 419 4.20 30.52 -7.93
N ILE A 420 4.04 31.57 -7.12
CA ILE A 420 3.19 32.72 -7.45
C ILE A 420 4.02 33.98 -7.66
N GLU A 421 3.68 34.79 -8.67
CA GLU A 421 4.45 36.00 -8.99
C GLU A 421 3.76 37.28 -8.50
N ILE A 422 4.58 38.26 -8.13
CA ILE A 422 4.09 39.60 -7.74
C ILE A 422 3.30 40.20 -8.91
N GLY A 423 2.08 40.66 -8.62
CA GLY A 423 1.18 41.25 -9.61
C GLY A 423 0.15 40.26 -10.17
N TRP A 424 0.28 38.96 -9.89
CA TRP A 424 -0.76 37.99 -10.25
C TRP A 424 -2.07 38.30 -9.53
N LYS A 425 -3.16 38.25 -10.29
CA LYS A 425 -4.52 38.42 -9.75
C LYS A 425 -5.07 37.04 -9.38
N LEU A 426 -5.35 36.87 -8.11
CA LEU A 426 -5.87 35.65 -7.50
C LEU A 426 -7.35 35.82 -7.17
N CYS A 427 -8.05 34.70 -7.20
CA CYS A 427 -9.43 34.59 -6.78
C CYS A 427 -9.55 33.85 -5.45
N PHE A 428 -10.27 34.46 -4.50
CA PHE A 428 -10.57 33.89 -3.19
C PHE A 428 -12.05 33.51 -3.15
N PRO A 429 -12.39 32.20 -3.11
CA PRO A 429 -13.76 31.77 -2.92
C PRO A 429 -14.22 32.05 -1.48
N SER A 430 -15.52 31.91 -1.23
CA SER A 430 -16.07 32.01 0.13
C SER A 430 -15.46 30.97 1.07
N ALA A 431 -15.43 31.24 2.38
CA ALA A 431 -14.90 30.29 3.35
C ALA A 431 -15.66 28.95 3.36
N GLU A 432 -16.99 28.99 3.14
CA GLU A 432 -17.84 27.80 3.00
C GLU A 432 -17.45 27.00 1.74
N THR A 433 -17.20 27.68 0.63
CA THR A 433 -16.74 27.05 -0.62
C THR A 433 -15.29 26.56 -0.53
N ALA A 434 -14.46 27.18 0.31
CA ALA A 434 -13.09 26.76 0.55
C ALA A 434 -12.96 25.50 1.43
N GLY A 435 -14.09 24.95 1.95
CA GLY A 435 -14.09 23.72 2.74
C GLY A 435 -14.14 23.91 4.27
N ARG A 436 -14.81 24.98 4.75
CA ARG A 436 -15.16 25.13 6.18
C ARG A 436 -16.62 24.83 6.49
#